data_AF-A0A1V5VZD3-F1
#
_entry.id   AF-A0A1V5VZD3-F1
#
_cell.length_a   1.000
_cell.length_b   1.000
_cell.length_c   1.000
_cell.angle_alpha   90.00
_cell.angle_beta   90.00
_cell.angle_gamma   90.00
#
_symmetry.space_group_name_H-M   'P 1'
#
loop_
_entity.id
_entity.type
_entity.pdbx_description
1 polymer ?
#
loop_
_entity_poly.entity_id
_entity_poly.type
_entity_poly.pdbx_seq_one_letter_code
_entity_poly.pdbx_strand_id
1 'polypeptide(L)' 'MNYLNVKEIRLFDADSLEYAGCIKVNGQSWHYDGVKDDYMIGVTSGMPLKAALQCMITFNLVYEIIEE' A
#
# COMPACT_ATOMS: atom_id res chain seq x y z
N MET A 1 -0.43 5.00 14.93
CA MET A 1 0.78 4.62 14.17
C MET A 1 1.41 5.86 13.62
N ASN A 2 2.70 6.06 13.91
CA ASN A 2 3.48 7.19 13.46
C ASN A 2 4.25 6.72 12.22
N TYR A 3 3.96 7.26 11.03
CA TYR A 3 4.51 6.73 9.76
C TYR A 3 5.94 7.20 9.47
N LEU A 4 6.60 7.86 10.44
CA LEU A 4 7.92 8.47 10.26
C LEU A 4 9.03 7.47 9.96
N ASN A 5 8.86 6.19 10.34
CA ASN A 5 9.87 5.14 10.16
C ASN A 5 9.46 4.08 9.12
N VAL A 6 8.34 4.29 8.41
CA VAL A 6 7.88 3.32 7.40
C VAL A 6 8.67 3.54 6.12
N LYS A 7 9.34 2.48 5.66
CA LYS A 7 10.11 2.48 4.41
C LYS A 7 9.30 1.91 3.25
N GLU A 8 8.63 0.80 3.51
CA GLU A 8 7.92 0.03 2.50
C GLU A 8 6.69 -0.64 3.11
N ILE A 9 5.61 -0.71 2.35
CA ILE A 9 4.43 -1.48 2.72
C ILE A 9 4.20 -2.50 1.61
N ARG A 10 4.39 -3.78 1.92
CA ARG A 10 4.19 -4.86 0.95
C ARG A 10 2.73 -5.21 0.90
N LEU A 11 2.20 -5.40 -0.29
CA LEU A 11 0.81 -5.77 -0.55
C LEU A 11 0.77 -7.23 -0.97
N PHE A 12 -0.23 -7.93 -0.45
CA PHE A 12 -0.48 -9.33 -0.77
C PHE A 12 -1.95 -9.51 -1.06
N ASP A 13 -2.27 -10.40 -2.00
CA ASP A 13 -3.64 -10.85 -2.18
C ASP A 13 -4.14 -11.51 -0.88
N ALA A 14 -5.33 -11.13 -0.42
CA ALA A 14 -5.83 -11.50 0.89
C ALA A 14 -6.19 -12.99 1.00
N ASP A 15 -6.55 -13.62 -0.12
CA ASP A 15 -6.96 -15.03 -0.16
C ASP A 15 -5.77 -15.98 -0.31
N SER A 16 -4.84 -15.63 -1.21
CA SER A 16 -3.69 -16.48 -1.57
C SER A 16 -2.41 -16.13 -0.83
N LEU A 17 -2.31 -14.92 -0.26
CA LEU A 17 -1.09 -14.33 0.31
C LEU A 17 0.06 -14.19 -0.72
N GLU A 18 -0.26 -14.24 -2.02
CA GLU A 18 0.73 -13.98 -3.06
C GLU A 18 1.08 -12.49 -3.12
N TYR A 19 2.35 -12.20 -3.37
CA TYR A 19 2.86 -10.84 -3.44
C TYR A 19 2.25 -10.07 -4.62
N ALA A 20 1.65 -8.92 -4.33
CA ALA A 20 0.90 -8.11 -5.29
C ALA A 20 1.57 -6.75 -5.60
N GLY A 21 2.78 -6.52 -5.09
CA GLY A 21 3.50 -5.25 -5.22
C GLY A 21 3.68 -4.57 -3.87
N CYS A 22 4.04 -3.29 -3.89
CA CYS A 22 4.27 -2.53 -2.65
C CYS A 22 3.92 -1.05 -2.80
N ILE A 23 3.84 -0.37 -1.65
CA ILE A 23 3.84 1.07 -1.53
C ILE A 23 5.20 1.50 -0.98
N LYS A 24 5.89 2.37 -1.72
CA LYS A 24 7.12 3.01 -1.25
C LYS A 24 6.77 4.32 -0.55
N VAL A 25 7.29 4.52 0.64
CA VAL A 25 7.04 5.72 1.45
C VAL A 25 8.31 6.57 1.50
N ASN A 26 8.22 7.83 1.10
CA ASN A 26 9.30 8.80 1.08
C ASN A 26 8.87 10.06 1.84
N GLY A 27 9.12 10.07 3.14
CA GLY A 27 8.71 11.16 4.03
C GLY A 27 7.20 11.34 4.07
N GLN A 28 6.69 12.42 3.49
CA GLN A 28 5.25 12.71 3.43
C GLN A 28 4.56 12.20 2.15
N SER A 29 5.33 11.67 1.20
CA SER A 29 4.82 11.18 -0.08
C SER A 29 4.90 9.66 -0.16
N TRP A 30 4.07 9.06 -1.00
CA TRP A 30 4.09 7.64 -1.25
C TRP A 30 3.64 7.34 -2.69
N HIS A 31 4.04 6.18 -3.23
CA HIS A 31 3.62 5.71 -4.54
C HIS A 31 3.58 4.18 -4.59
N TYR A 32 2.78 3.64 -5.49
CA TYR A 32 2.74 2.21 -5.78
C TYR A 32 3.93 1.80 -6.66
N ASP A 33 4.47 0.61 -6.39
CA ASP A 33 5.52 -0.03 -7.17
C ASP A 33 5.20 -1.52 -7.36
N GLY A 34 5.17 -1.97 -8.62
CA GLY A 34 4.85 -3.36 -8.99
C GLY A 34 3.37 -3.78 -8.87
N VAL A 35 2.47 -2.86 -8.51
CA VAL A 35 1.02 -3.07 -8.43
C VAL A 35 0.38 -2.92 -9.82
N LYS A 36 -0.51 -3.84 -10.21
CA LYS A 36 -1.09 -3.91 -11.56
C LYS A 36 -2.56 -3.51 -11.68
N ASP A 37 -3.23 -3.24 -10.56
CA ASP A 37 -4.63 -2.80 -10.57
C ASP A 37 -4.71 -1.28 -10.78
N ASP A 38 -4.84 -0.88 -12.05
CA ASP A 38 -4.91 0.53 -12.48
C ASP A 38 -6.11 1.28 -11.87
N TYR A 39 -7.22 0.58 -11.64
CA TYR A 39 -8.42 1.20 -11.05
C TYR A 39 -8.17 1.53 -9.58
N MET A 40 -7.65 0.56 -8.82
CA MET A 40 -7.26 0.75 -7.43
C MET A 40 -6.23 1.88 -7.30
N ILE A 41 -5.16 1.85 -8.11
CA ILE A 41 -4.15 2.91 -8.16
C ILE A 41 -4.82 4.27 -8.44
N GLY A 42 -5.71 4.33 -9.43
CA GLY A 42 -6.38 5.58 -9.84
C GLY A 42 -7.26 6.18 -8.74
N VAL A 43 -7.96 5.36 -7.95
CA VAL A 43 -8.84 5.86 -6.89
C VAL A 43 -8.12 6.18 -5.59
N THR A 44 -7.03 5.50 -5.27
CA THR A 44 -6.32 5.69 -3.99
C THR A 44 -5.12 6.63 -4.08
N SER A 45 -4.54 6.83 -5.27
CA SER A 45 -3.40 7.72 -5.45
C SER A 45 -3.74 9.16 -5.05
N GLY A 46 -2.85 9.78 -4.27
CA GLY A 46 -3.05 11.14 -3.74
C GLY A 46 -3.85 11.20 -2.44
N MET A 47 -4.42 10.08 -1.97
CA MET A 47 -4.99 10.01 -0.63
C MET A 47 -3.89 10.09 0.44
N PRO A 48 -4.20 10.56 1.67
CA PRO A 48 -3.35 10.31 2.81
C PRO A 48 -3.06 8.82 2.95
N LEU A 49 -1.80 8.43 3.21
CA LEU A 49 -1.38 7.03 3.23
C LEU A 49 -2.30 6.13 4.07
N LYS A 50 -2.69 6.61 5.26
CA LYS A 50 -3.61 5.88 6.15
C LYS A 50 -4.97 5.60 5.51
N ALA A 51 -5.51 6.54 4.73
CA ALA A 51 -6.78 6.35 4.03
C ALA A 51 -6.62 5.34 2.88
N ALA A 52 -5.53 5.42 2.11
CA ALA A 52 -5.24 4.42 1.08
C ALA A 52 -5.10 3.00 1.66
N LEU A 53 -4.40 2.85 2.79
CA LEU A 53 -4.25 1.56 3.48
C LEU A 53 -5.59 0.97 3.94
N GLN A 54 -6.53 1.80 4.37
CA GLN A 54 -7.87 1.33 4.72
C GLN A 54 -8.63 0.78 3.51
N CYS A 55 -8.38 1.30 2.30
CA CYS A 55 -9.01 0.82 1.07
C CYS A 55 -8.47 -0.53 0.60
N MET A 56 -7.27 -0.96 1.02
CA MET A 56 -6.62 -2.18 0.49
C MET A 56 -7.52 -3.41 0.59
N ILE A 57 -8.20 -3.59 1.72
CA ILE A 57 -9.09 -4.75 1.91
C ILE A 57 -10.29 -4.75 0.94
N THR A 58 -10.77 -3.57 0.51
CA THR A 58 -11.81 -3.46 -0.52
C THR A 58 -11.35 -4.00 -1.88
N PHE A 59 -10.03 -3.98 -2.12
CA PHE A 59 -9.39 -4.52 -3.33
C PHE A 59 -8.80 -5.92 -3.13
N ASN A 60 -9.23 -6.64 -2.08
CA ASN A 60 -8.69 -7.95 -1.71
C ASN A 60 -7.18 -7.93 -1.41
N LEU A 61 -6.67 -6.83 -0.87
CA LEU A 61 -5.26 -6.71 -0.50
C LEU A 61 -5.10 -6.58 1.02
N VAL A 62 -4.19 -7.36 1.57
CA VAL A 62 -3.63 -7.19 2.92
C VAL A 62 -2.21 -6.66 2.81
N TYR A 63 -1.66 -6.16 3.92
CA TYR A 63 -0.36 -5.54 3.88
C TYR A 63 0.51 -5.83 5.10
N GLU A 64 1.81 -5.81 4.86
CA GLU A 64 2.87 -5.85 5.87
C GLU A 64 3.63 -4.52 5.83
N ILE A 65 3.84 -3.90 6.99
CA ILE A 65 4.59 -2.65 7.12
C ILE A 65 6.04 -3.00 7.46
N ILE A 66 6.97 -2.55 6.62
CA ILE A 66 8.41 -2.67 6.84
C ILE A 66 8.94 -1.33 7.37
N GLU A 67 9.31 -1.34 8.65
CA GLU A 67 9.90 -0.21 9.36
C GLU A 67 11.45 -0.30 9.32
N GLU A 68 12.14 0.83 9.52
CA GLU A 68 13.58 0.86 9.85
C GLU A 68 13.88 0.52 11.30
#